data_AF-A0A7C8V060-F1
#
_entry.id   AF-A0A7C8V060-F1
#
_cell.length_a   1.000
_cell.length_b   1.000
_cell.length_c   1.000
_cell.angle_alpha   90.00
_cell.angle_beta   90.00
_cell.angle_gamma   90.00
#
_symmetry.space_group_name_H-M   'P 1'
#
loop_
_entity.id
_entity.type
_entity.pdbx_description
1 polymer ?
#
loop_
_entity_poly.entity_id
_entity_poly.type
_entity_poly.pdbx_seq_one_letter_code
_entity_poly.pdbx_strand_id
1 'polypeptide(L)'
;MSTRERRKELLSPNLEYLQTNVFRQPLDDEMKRTVADGLEYYVKNLNLKSRVKKCKDVSVDSIKESFGVRDTTTWKRIRCIVQSIHEEYVDFHDKSRFTNLTLILPEHLFRMCHAIILQDSIKQLPQHPNPIMAHVIWLLCNHIEGTRKTRPTKKQSSRLAAIPAQSLESSSEL
;
A
#
# COMPACT_ATOMS: atom_id res chain seq x y z
N MET A 1 -6.18 -22.66 14.08
CA MET A 1 -5.90 -21.69 12.99
C MET A 1 -5.74 -20.30 13.55
N SER A 2 -4.63 -19.65 13.23
CA SER A 2 -4.35 -18.27 13.64
C SER A 2 -5.21 -17.26 12.87
N THR A 3 -5.37 -16.04 13.41
CA THR A 3 -6.04 -14.94 12.70
C THR A 3 -5.38 -14.62 11.36
N ARG A 4 -4.07 -14.82 11.25
CA ARG A 4 -3.31 -14.61 10.02
C ARG A 4 -3.67 -15.64 8.95
N GLU A 5 -3.71 -16.93 9.31
CA GLU A 5 -4.11 -18.01 8.39
C GLU A 5 -5.51 -17.79 7.83
N ARG A 6 -6.48 -17.42 8.67
CA ARG A 6 -7.85 -17.10 8.22
C ARG A 6 -7.91 -15.95 7.22
N ARG A 7 -7.00 -14.97 7.29
CA ARG A 7 -6.99 -13.89 6.31
C ARG A 7 -6.38 -14.32 4.97
N LYS A 8 -5.46 -15.29 4.94
CA LYS A 8 -4.92 -15.84 3.68
C LYS A 8 -6.02 -16.48 2.83
N GLU A 9 -7.02 -17.07 3.47
CA GLU A 9 -8.20 -17.64 2.80
C GLU A 9 -9.06 -16.59 2.08
N LEU A 10 -8.89 -15.30 2.40
CA LEU A 10 -9.59 -14.22 1.72
C LEU A 10 -8.95 -13.84 0.38
N LEU A 11 -7.73 -14.31 0.11
CA LEU A 11 -6.98 -13.99 -1.09
C LEU A 11 -7.54 -14.78 -2.29
N SER A 12 -7.96 -14.05 -3.31
CA SER A 12 -8.37 -14.57 -4.61
C SER A 12 -7.93 -13.57 -5.66
N PRO A 13 -6.90 -13.85 -6.49
CA PRO A 13 -6.13 -15.10 -6.53
C PRO A 13 -5.39 -15.38 -5.21
N ASN A 14 -5.22 -16.68 -4.94
CA ASN A 14 -4.66 -17.18 -3.68
C ASN A 14 -3.16 -16.88 -3.52
N LEU A 15 -2.62 -17.14 -2.34
CA LEU A 15 -1.22 -16.84 -2.02
C LEU A 15 -0.22 -17.55 -2.94
N GLU A 16 -0.45 -18.81 -3.29
CA GLU A 16 0.43 -19.60 -4.16
C GLU A 16 0.56 -18.94 -5.55
N TYR A 17 -0.57 -18.53 -6.12
CA TYR A 17 -0.59 -17.79 -7.38
C TYR A 17 0.20 -16.48 -7.26
N LEU A 18 -0.02 -15.71 -6.19
CA LEU A 18 0.66 -14.43 -5.98
C LEU A 18 2.18 -14.61 -5.86
N GLN A 19 2.64 -15.59 -5.08
CA GLN A 19 4.07 -15.88 -4.92
C GLN A 19 4.75 -16.33 -6.20
N THR A 20 4.03 -17.11 -7.03
CA THR A 20 4.56 -17.65 -8.28
C THR A 20 4.59 -16.59 -9.38
N ASN A 21 3.50 -15.82 -9.53
CA ASN A 21 3.27 -15.01 -10.71
C ASN A 21 3.44 -13.51 -10.49
N VAL A 22 3.34 -13.02 -9.25
CA VAL A 22 3.32 -11.58 -8.96
C VAL A 22 4.53 -11.16 -8.13
N PHE A 23 4.83 -11.87 -7.06
CA PHE A 23 5.89 -11.46 -6.12
C PHE A 23 7.28 -11.57 -6.73
N ARG A 24 7.47 -12.48 -7.69
CA ARG A 24 8.71 -12.65 -8.44
C ARG A 24 8.70 -11.94 -9.80
N GLN A 25 7.61 -11.28 -10.16
CA GLN A 25 7.46 -10.71 -11.50
C GLN A 25 8.53 -9.63 -11.75
N PRO A 26 9.29 -9.72 -12.85
CA PRO A 26 10.14 -8.62 -13.29
C PRO A 26 9.27 -7.44 -13.73
N LEU A 27 9.74 -6.22 -13.45
CA LEU A 27 9.00 -5.02 -13.82
C LEU A 27 9.54 -4.50 -15.15
N ASP A 28 8.69 -4.47 -16.16
CA ASP A 28 9.00 -3.78 -17.41
C ASP A 28 8.90 -2.26 -17.25
N ASP A 29 9.30 -1.51 -18.29
CA ASP A 29 9.37 -0.05 -18.22
C ASP A 29 7.99 0.62 -18.22
N GLU A 30 6.96 -0.02 -18.75
CA GLU A 30 5.58 0.47 -18.67
C GLU A 30 5.02 0.34 -17.26
N MET A 31 5.28 -0.80 -16.61
CA MET A 31 4.98 -1.03 -15.21
C MET A 31 5.69 -0.01 -14.34
N LYS A 32 6.99 0.24 -14.55
CA LYS A 32 7.77 1.24 -13.79
C LYS A 32 7.20 2.66 -13.95
N ARG A 33 6.77 3.05 -15.15
CA ARG A 33 6.10 4.35 -15.36
C ARG A 33 4.78 4.45 -14.60
N THR A 34 3.95 3.41 -14.70
CA THR A 34 2.68 3.33 -13.96
C THR A 34 2.89 3.47 -12.44
N VAL A 35 3.98 2.90 -11.90
CA VAL A 35 4.37 3.07 -10.50
C VAL A 35 4.72 4.51 -10.19
N ALA A 36 5.60 5.10 -11.00
CA ALA A 36 6.08 6.46 -10.81
C ALA A 36 4.89 7.44 -10.81
N ASP A 37 4.01 7.33 -11.79
CA ASP A 37 2.81 8.16 -11.92
C ASP A 37 1.85 7.97 -10.74
N GLY A 38 1.63 6.72 -10.33
CA GLY A 38 0.79 6.39 -9.17
C GLY A 38 1.37 6.93 -7.86
N LEU A 39 2.68 6.83 -7.67
CA LEU A 39 3.38 7.34 -6.49
C LEU A 39 3.39 8.87 -6.47
N GLU A 40 3.64 9.51 -7.61
CA GLU A 40 3.60 10.96 -7.75
C GLU A 40 2.18 11.48 -7.45
N TYR A 41 1.15 10.85 -8.01
CA TYR A 41 -0.23 11.19 -7.73
C TYR A 41 -0.56 11.01 -6.25
N TYR A 42 -0.14 9.89 -5.65
CA TYR A 42 -0.31 9.64 -4.22
C TYR A 42 0.35 10.76 -3.41
N VAL A 43 1.62 11.10 -3.67
CA VAL A 43 2.34 12.14 -2.93
C VAL A 43 1.68 13.52 -3.06
N LYS A 44 1.21 13.88 -4.26
CA LYS A 44 0.60 15.19 -4.53
C LYS A 44 -0.83 15.31 -3.98
N ASN A 45 -1.63 14.24 -4.07
CA ASN A 45 -3.08 14.32 -3.90
C ASN A 45 -3.63 13.51 -2.72
N LEU A 46 -2.95 12.42 -2.31
CA LEU A 46 -3.48 11.48 -1.31
C LEU A 46 -2.60 11.37 -0.04
N ASN A 47 -1.32 11.76 -0.10
CA ASN A 47 -0.36 11.69 1.00
C ASN A 47 -0.27 13.01 1.77
N LEU A 48 -0.96 13.06 2.90
CA LEU A 48 -1.18 14.26 3.71
C LEU A 48 0.01 14.65 4.60
N LYS A 49 1.13 13.93 4.54
CA LYS A 49 2.37 14.29 5.25
C LYS A 49 3.28 15.24 4.46
N SER A 50 2.92 15.59 3.23
CA SER A 50 3.59 16.65 2.49
C SER A 50 3.51 17.95 3.30
N ARG A 51 4.66 18.52 3.66
CA ARG A 51 4.84 19.74 4.48
C ARG A 51 4.21 21.02 3.89
N VAL A 52 3.41 20.90 2.83
CA VAL A 52 2.70 22.00 2.18
C VAL A 52 1.37 22.22 2.91
N LYS A 53 1.32 23.32 3.66
CA LYS A 53 0.30 23.82 4.59
C LYS A 53 -1.16 23.94 4.07
N LYS A 54 -1.55 23.28 2.96
CA LYS A 54 -2.81 23.52 2.23
C LYS A 54 -3.53 22.29 1.66
N CYS A 55 -3.05 21.06 1.81
CA CYS A 55 -3.82 19.89 1.35
C CYS A 55 -4.80 19.41 2.44
N LYS A 56 -6.10 19.38 2.13
CA LYS A 56 -7.17 18.89 3.02
C LYS A 56 -6.97 17.40 3.30
N ASP A 57 -7.21 16.97 4.54
CA ASP A 57 -7.16 15.56 4.92
C ASP A 57 -8.07 14.68 4.04
N VAL A 58 -7.49 13.80 3.23
CA VAL A 58 -8.20 12.71 2.55
C VAL A 58 -8.70 11.72 3.59
N SER A 59 -10.02 11.70 3.79
CA SER A 59 -10.67 10.83 4.77
C SER A 59 -10.78 9.39 4.27
N VAL A 60 -10.88 8.44 5.21
CA VAL A 60 -11.21 7.04 4.91
C VAL A 60 -12.50 6.95 4.10
N ASP A 61 -13.49 7.80 4.40
CA ASP A 61 -14.78 7.76 3.71
C ASP A 61 -14.69 8.27 2.27
N SER A 62 -13.82 9.26 1.99
CA SER A 62 -13.54 9.68 0.62
C SER A 62 -12.86 8.57 -0.21
N ILE A 63 -11.97 7.79 0.41
CA ILE A 63 -11.36 6.63 -0.26
C ILE A 63 -12.38 5.51 -0.47
N LYS A 64 -13.23 5.22 0.52
CA LYS A 64 -14.32 4.25 0.34
C LYS A 64 -15.22 4.65 -0.84
N GLU A 65 -15.57 5.94 -0.91
CA GLU A 65 -16.41 6.48 -1.98
C GLU A 65 -15.77 6.32 -3.35
N SER A 66 -14.45 6.55 -3.48
CA SER A 66 -13.75 6.39 -4.78
C SER A 66 -13.65 4.93 -5.26
N PHE A 67 -13.78 3.98 -4.35
CA PHE A 67 -13.94 2.55 -4.67
C PHE A 67 -15.42 2.12 -4.80
N GLY A 68 -16.37 3.04 -4.62
CA GLY A 68 -17.81 2.73 -4.58
C GLY A 68 -18.23 1.87 -3.39
N VAL A 69 -17.42 1.79 -2.34
CA VAL A 69 -17.66 0.96 -1.15
C VAL A 69 -18.54 1.73 -0.16
N ARG A 70 -19.74 1.23 0.08
CA ARG A 70 -20.70 1.87 1.01
C ARG A 70 -20.82 1.13 2.35
N ASP A 71 -20.52 -0.17 2.36
CA ASP A 71 -20.71 -1.00 3.55
C ASP A 71 -19.38 -1.28 4.29
N THR A 72 -19.52 -1.54 5.59
CA THR A 72 -18.36 -1.76 6.47
C THR A 72 -17.73 -3.14 6.27
N THR A 73 -18.47 -4.12 5.76
CA THR A 73 -18.00 -5.50 5.59
C THR A 73 -17.02 -5.60 4.43
N THR A 74 -17.38 -5.06 3.27
CA THR A 74 -16.51 -4.94 2.09
C THR A 74 -15.25 -4.16 2.44
N TRP A 75 -15.38 -3.02 3.14
CA TRP A 75 -14.22 -2.25 3.59
C TRP A 75 -13.29 -3.05 4.53
N LYS A 76 -13.86 -3.78 5.51
CA LYS A 76 -13.09 -4.67 6.38
C LYS A 76 -12.36 -5.76 5.59
N ARG A 77 -13.01 -6.35 4.59
CA ARG A 77 -12.43 -7.37 3.71
C ARG A 77 -11.24 -6.82 2.93
N ILE A 78 -11.40 -5.66 2.28
CA ILE A 78 -10.30 -4.96 1.57
C ILE A 78 -9.10 -4.78 2.50
N ARG A 79 -9.31 -4.25 3.71
CA ARG A 79 -8.21 -4.06 4.67
C ARG A 79 -7.52 -5.38 5.05
N CYS A 80 -8.27 -6.47 5.24
CA CYS A 80 -7.69 -7.78 5.55
C CYS A 80 -6.87 -8.33 4.39
N ILE A 81 -7.31 -8.10 3.15
CA ILE A 81 -6.59 -8.48 1.94
C ILE A 81 -5.28 -7.69 1.83
N VAL A 82 -5.33 -6.36 1.95
CA VAL A 82 -4.13 -5.50 1.93
C VAL A 82 -3.14 -5.92 3.01
N GLN A 83 -3.63 -6.17 4.23
CA GLN A 83 -2.80 -6.64 5.33
C GLN A 83 -2.15 -7.99 5.03
N SER A 84 -2.92 -8.95 4.50
CA SER A 84 -2.38 -10.27 4.19
C SER A 84 -1.34 -10.21 3.09
N ILE A 85 -1.60 -9.44 2.02
CA ILE A 85 -0.63 -9.30 0.93
C ILE A 85 0.66 -8.68 1.45
N HIS A 86 0.60 -7.63 2.28
CA HIS A 86 1.79 -7.02 2.87
C HIS A 86 2.57 -8.01 3.74
N GLU A 87 1.91 -8.66 4.70
CA GLU A 87 2.56 -9.61 5.62
C GLU A 87 3.20 -10.79 4.86
N GLU A 88 2.48 -11.38 3.89
CA GLU A 88 2.99 -12.51 3.12
C GLU A 88 4.10 -12.10 2.16
N TYR A 89 4.05 -10.89 1.60
CA TYR A 89 5.12 -10.37 0.74
C TYR A 89 6.41 -10.15 1.53
N VAL A 90 6.28 -9.55 2.72
CA VAL A 90 7.41 -9.28 3.63
C VAL A 90 8.10 -10.57 4.02
N ASP A 91 7.35 -11.58 4.44
CA ASP A 91 7.92 -12.87 4.84
C ASP A 91 8.56 -13.60 3.66
N PHE A 92 7.92 -13.58 2.50
CA PHE A 92 8.41 -14.27 1.31
C PHE A 92 9.74 -13.70 0.78
N HIS A 93 9.96 -12.39 0.90
CA HIS A 93 11.20 -11.74 0.46
C HIS A 93 12.22 -11.49 1.59
N ASP A 94 11.93 -11.95 2.82
CA ASP A 94 12.70 -11.64 4.02
C ASP A 94 12.95 -10.12 4.21
N LYS A 95 11.90 -9.32 3.99
CA LYS A 95 11.95 -7.85 4.04
C LYS A 95 11.29 -7.31 5.31
N SER A 96 11.67 -7.85 6.46
CA SER A 96 11.13 -7.47 7.79
C SER A 96 11.16 -5.95 8.09
N ARG A 97 12.01 -5.19 7.39
CA ARG A 97 12.10 -3.72 7.47
C ARG A 97 10.98 -2.95 6.77
N PHE A 98 10.18 -3.59 5.90
CA PHE A 98 9.06 -2.95 5.18
C PHE A 98 7.82 -2.70 6.06
N THR A 99 8.01 -2.63 7.38
CA THR A 99 7.05 -2.10 8.34
C THR A 99 6.98 -0.57 8.33
N ASN A 100 7.84 0.10 7.53
CA ASN A 100 7.78 1.52 7.25
C ASN A 100 7.84 1.75 5.73
N LEU A 101 6.89 2.54 5.20
CA LEU A 101 6.80 2.85 3.77
C LEU A 101 8.08 3.46 3.20
N THR A 102 8.78 4.30 3.97
CA THR A 102 10.00 4.99 3.49
C THR A 102 11.16 4.04 3.20
N LEU A 103 11.05 2.78 3.62
CA LEU A 103 12.06 1.73 3.42
C LEU A 103 11.69 0.79 2.27
N ILE A 104 10.51 0.96 1.67
CA ILE A 104 10.02 0.08 0.59
C ILE A 104 10.50 0.64 -0.74
N LEU A 105 11.33 -0.12 -1.44
CA LEU A 105 11.77 0.25 -2.79
C LEU A 105 10.57 0.24 -3.75
N PRO A 106 10.55 1.11 -4.79
CA PRO A 106 9.43 1.23 -5.72
C PRO A 106 9.00 -0.11 -6.34
N GLU A 107 9.95 -1.00 -6.62
CA GLU A 107 9.66 -2.31 -7.20
C GLU A 107 8.84 -3.23 -6.27
N HIS A 108 9.17 -3.23 -4.98
CA HIS A 108 8.46 -4.01 -3.98
C HIS A 108 7.08 -3.43 -3.71
N LEU A 109 7.00 -2.09 -3.64
CA LEU A 109 5.74 -1.37 -3.52
C LEU A 109 4.81 -1.74 -4.68
N PHE A 110 5.32 -1.72 -5.90
CA PHE A 110 4.53 -2.09 -7.06
C PHE A 110 4.03 -3.52 -7.02
N ARG A 111 4.88 -4.49 -6.71
CA ARG A 111 4.47 -5.90 -6.65
C ARG A 111 3.36 -6.11 -5.62
N MET A 112 3.45 -5.44 -4.47
CA MET A 112 2.38 -5.45 -3.47
C MET A 112 1.10 -4.77 -3.98
N CYS A 113 1.19 -3.59 -4.59
CA CYS A 113 0.04 -2.89 -5.15
C CYS A 113 -0.63 -3.67 -6.28
N HIS A 114 0.17 -4.26 -7.18
CA HIS A 114 -0.31 -5.12 -8.26
C HIS A 114 -1.01 -6.35 -7.71
N ALA A 115 -0.43 -7.01 -6.70
CA ALA A 115 -1.07 -8.12 -6.01
C ALA A 115 -2.42 -7.73 -5.42
N ILE A 116 -2.55 -6.51 -4.84
CA ILE A 116 -3.83 -5.99 -4.32
C ILE A 116 -4.83 -5.75 -5.44
N ILE A 117 -4.43 -5.07 -6.52
CA ILE A 117 -5.31 -4.78 -7.67
C ILE A 117 -5.85 -6.06 -8.32
N LEU A 118 -5.03 -7.11 -8.37
CA LEU A 118 -5.42 -8.38 -8.97
C LEU A 118 -6.50 -9.13 -8.21
N GLN A 119 -6.75 -8.77 -6.95
CA GLN A 119 -7.72 -9.45 -6.11
C GLN A 119 -9.13 -9.27 -6.63
N ASP A 120 -9.91 -10.35 -6.69
CA ASP A 120 -11.29 -10.37 -7.17
C ASP A 120 -12.16 -9.42 -6.36
N SER A 121 -11.94 -9.35 -5.04
CA SER A 121 -12.63 -8.40 -4.16
C SER A 121 -12.34 -6.94 -4.47
N ILE A 122 -11.27 -6.63 -5.20
CA ILE A 122 -10.94 -5.29 -5.70
C ILE A 122 -11.45 -5.12 -7.14
N LYS A 123 -11.27 -6.12 -8.01
CA LYS A 123 -11.77 -6.12 -9.40
C LYS A 123 -13.27 -5.96 -9.52
N GLN A 124 -14.02 -6.57 -8.59
CA GLN A 124 -15.48 -6.55 -8.56
C GLN A 124 -16.04 -5.28 -7.90
N LEU A 125 -15.20 -4.34 -7.48
CA LEU A 125 -15.69 -3.10 -6.89
C LEU A 125 -16.46 -2.27 -7.92
N PRO A 126 -17.52 -1.56 -7.50
CA PRO A 126 -18.35 -0.78 -8.42
C PRO A 126 -17.57 0.33 -9.14
N GLN A 127 -16.47 0.79 -8.54
CA GLN A 127 -15.62 1.82 -9.12
C GLN A 127 -14.16 1.36 -9.12
N HIS A 128 -13.51 1.61 -10.26
CA HIS A 128 -12.07 1.53 -10.42
C HIS A 128 -11.54 2.97 -10.43
N PRO A 129 -11.13 3.52 -9.27
CA PRO A 129 -10.68 4.90 -9.22
C PRO A 129 -9.49 5.09 -10.16
N ASN A 130 -9.42 6.19 -10.90
CA ASN A 130 -8.27 6.52 -11.74
C ASN A 130 -7.51 7.72 -11.13
N PRO A 131 -6.22 7.58 -10.76
CA PRO A 131 -5.38 6.39 -10.90
C PRO A 131 -5.57 5.38 -9.76
N ILE A 132 -5.82 4.10 -10.11
CA ILE A 132 -6.07 3.03 -9.14
C ILE A 132 -4.83 2.73 -8.31
N MET A 133 -3.66 2.83 -8.94
CA MET A 133 -2.37 2.63 -8.31
C MET A 133 -2.19 3.54 -7.10
N ALA A 134 -2.53 4.84 -7.22
CA ALA A 134 -2.37 5.79 -6.12
C ALA A 134 -3.29 5.47 -4.92
N HIS A 135 -4.52 5.01 -5.19
CA HIS A 135 -5.47 4.63 -4.16
C HIS A 135 -5.05 3.34 -3.44
N VAL A 136 -4.48 2.39 -4.17
CA VAL A 136 -3.93 1.17 -3.59
C VAL A 136 -2.66 1.43 -2.79
N ILE A 137 -1.79 2.34 -3.26
CA ILE A 137 -0.68 2.86 -2.46
C ILE A 137 -1.23 3.48 -1.17
N TRP A 138 -2.27 4.30 -1.24
CA TRP A 138 -2.89 4.88 -0.04
C TRP A 138 -3.39 3.81 0.94
N LEU A 139 -4.06 2.75 0.45
CA LEU A 139 -4.53 1.63 1.28
C LEU A 139 -3.37 0.93 1.99
N LEU A 140 -2.30 0.64 1.25
CA LEU A 140 -1.10 0.00 1.79
C LEU A 140 -0.40 0.90 2.81
N CYS A 141 -0.26 2.19 2.52
CA CYS A 141 0.30 3.17 3.45
C CYS A 141 -0.51 3.25 4.74
N ASN A 142 -1.84 3.30 4.64
CA ASN A 142 -2.72 3.32 5.83
C ASN A 142 -2.71 2.00 6.60
N HIS A 143 -2.39 0.89 5.95
CA HIS A 143 -2.12 -0.37 6.64
C HIS A 143 -0.79 -0.32 7.41
N ILE A 144 0.31 0.03 6.71
CA ILE A 144 1.68 -0.02 7.22
C ILE A 144 1.94 1.06 8.27
N GLU A 145 1.56 2.31 7.99
CA GLU A 145 1.76 3.44 8.90
C GLU A 145 0.67 3.53 9.99
N GLY A 146 -0.37 2.71 9.89
CA GLY A 146 -1.65 2.90 10.58
C GLY A 146 -2.05 1.84 11.61
N THR A 147 -1.17 0.93 12.02
CA THR A 147 -1.36 0.28 13.33
C THR A 147 -1.15 1.32 14.45
N ARG A 148 -2.27 1.95 14.86
CA ARG A 148 -2.52 2.87 16.00
C ARG A 148 -2.92 4.33 15.63
N LYS A 149 -3.93 4.53 14.79
CA LYS A 149 -4.68 5.80 14.79
C LYS A 149 -6.20 5.61 14.78
N THR A 150 -6.71 5.03 15.86
CA THR A 150 -7.96 5.53 16.48
C THR A 150 -7.71 6.66 17.48
N ARG A 151 -6.48 7.19 17.63
CA ARG A 151 -6.17 8.50 18.24
C ARG A 151 -4.70 8.87 18.02
N PRO A 152 -4.35 10.13 17.68
CA PRO A 152 -2.97 10.59 17.68
C PRO A 152 -2.56 11.05 19.10
N THR A 153 -1.47 10.51 19.64
CA THR A 153 -0.76 11.14 20.77
C THR A 153 0.51 11.83 20.29
N LYS A 154 0.67 13.10 20.71
CA LYS A 154 1.64 14.15 20.33
C LYS A 154 3.14 13.81 20.23
N LYS A 155 3.59 12.59 20.50
CA LYS A 155 5.03 12.29 20.69
C LYS A 155 5.84 11.87 19.46
N GLN A 156 5.24 11.74 18.27
CA GLN A 156 5.95 11.19 17.09
C GLN A 156 6.40 12.22 16.03
N SER A 157 6.05 13.51 16.17
CA SER A 157 6.43 14.54 15.18
C SER A 157 7.92 14.87 15.11
N SER A 158 8.74 14.47 16.10
CA SER A 158 10.15 14.84 16.17
C SER A 158 11.11 13.94 15.36
N ARG A 159 10.72 12.72 14.97
CA ARG A 159 11.62 11.77 14.29
C ARG A 159 11.61 11.84 12.76
N LEU A 160 10.52 12.32 12.15
CA LEU A 160 10.38 12.44 10.69
C LEU A 160 11.04 13.71 10.11
N ALA A 161 11.46 14.65 10.96
CA ALA A 161 12.10 15.89 10.54
C ALA A 161 13.59 15.75 10.16
N ALA A 162 14.18 14.56 10.37
CA ALA A 162 15.62 14.33 10.34
C ALA A 162 16.11 13.40 9.21
N ILE A 163 15.30 13.14 8.18
CA ILE A 163 15.77 12.37 7.00
C ILE A 163 16.28 13.37 5.96
N PRO A 164 17.61 13.48 5.74
CA PRO A 164 18.16 14.36 4.72
C PRO A 164 17.93 13.76 3.32
N ALA A 165 17.72 14.64 2.34
CA ALA A 165 17.42 14.31 0.95
C ALA A 165 18.56 13.62 0.16
N GLN A 166 19.71 13.40 0.78
CA GLN A 166 20.92 12.85 0.13
C GLN A 166 21.04 11.32 0.17
N SER A 167 20.11 10.60 0.80
CA SER A 167 20.21 9.13 0.89
C SER A 167 19.70 8.38 -0.36
N LEU A 168 19.45 9.08 -1.48
CA LEU A 168 18.90 8.52 -2.73
C LEU A 168 19.96 8.15 -3.78
N GLU A 169 21.26 8.37 -3.52
CA GLU A 169 22.34 8.10 -4.50
C GLU A 169 23.28 6.94 -4.13
N SER A 170 23.02 6.19 -3.07
CA SER A 170 23.91 5.07 -2.69
C SER A 170 23.13 3.85 -2.27
N SER A 171 22.57 3.16 -3.25
CA SER A 171 22.25 1.73 -3.15
C SER A 171 22.37 1.08 -4.53
N SER A 172 23.50 1.33 -5.19
CA SER A 172 24.15 0.29 -5.98
C SER A 172 25.09 -0.44 -5.00
N GLU A 173 25.10 -1.77 -5.08
CA GLU A 173 26.00 -2.70 -4.38
C GLU A 173 25.61 -3.10 -2.93
N LEU A 174 24.86 -4.21 -2.80
CA LEU A 174 25.36 -5.56 -2.42
C LEU A 174 24.18 -6.49 -2.11
#